data_AF-A0AAW9F259-F1
#
_entry.id   AF-A0AAW9F259-F1
#
_cell.length_a   1.000
_cell.length_b   1.000
_cell.length_c   1.000
_cell.angle_alpha   90.00
_cell.angle_beta   90.00
_cell.angle_gamma   90.00
#
_symmetry.space_group_name_H-M   'P 1'
#
loop_
_entity.id
_entity.type
_entity.pdbx_description
1 polymer ?
#
loop_
_entity_poly.entity_id
_entity_poly.type
_entity_poly.pdbx_seq_one_letter_code
_entity_poly.pdbx_strand_id
1 'polypeptide(L)' 'MMSFNLCNLPPAEKALIEVDKAAAYAVWKERNGKLATAELDSSAFTGHQLEVFTKALAKYRAR' A
#
# COMPACT_ATOMS: atom_id res chain seq x y z
N MET A 1 8.64 -20.08 16.45
CA MET A 1 8.14 -19.14 15.43
C MET A 1 8.71 -19.55 14.09
N MET A 2 7.88 -20.01 13.16
CA MET A 2 8.33 -20.22 11.78
C MET A 2 8.42 -18.87 11.08
N SER A 3 9.54 -18.61 10.40
CA SER A 3 9.71 -17.45 9.54
C SER A 3 8.80 -17.60 8.31
N PHE A 4 8.02 -16.56 8.03
CA PHE A 4 7.22 -16.52 6.82
C PHE A 4 8.08 -15.95 5.68
N ASN A 5 8.43 -16.79 4.70
CA ASN A 5 9.27 -16.38 3.60
C ASN A 5 8.46 -15.66 2.51
N LEU A 6 8.52 -14.32 2.50
CA LEU A 6 7.86 -13.47 1.51
C LEU A 6 8.33 -13.76 0.08
N CYS A 7 9.56 -14.25 -0.11
CA CYS A 7 10.09 -14.58 -1.42
C CYS A 7 9.43 -15.82 -2.05
N ASN A 8 8.80 -16.68 -1.24
CA ASN A 8 8.10 -17.87 -1.73
C ASN A 8 6.62 -17.61 -2.07
N LEU A 9 6.13 -16.38 -1.84
CA LEU A 9 4.75 -16.03 -2.15
C LEU A 9 4.48 -16.06 -3.67
N PRO A 10 3.25 -16.42 -4.06
CA PRO A 10 2.77 -16.23 -5.42
C PRO A 10 2.93 -14.77 -5.89
N PRO A 11 3.14 -14.53 -7.19
CA PRO A 11 3.28 -13.18 -7.74
C PRO A 11 2.11 -12.24 -7.39
N ALA A 12 0.88 -12.78 -7.34
CA ALA A 12 -0.30 -12.03 -6.96
C ALA A 12 -0.23 -11.49 -5.52
N GLU A 13 0.18 -12.33 -4.56
CA GLU A 13 0.33 -11.92 -3.16
C GLU A 13 1.48 -10.92 -2.98
N LYS A 14 2.59 -11.10 -3.71
CA LYS A 14 3.69 -10.14 -3.74
C LYS A 14 3.22 -8.77 -4.26
N ALA A 15 2.40 -8.75 -5.31
CA ALA A 15 1.86 -7.52 -5.86
C ALA A 15 0.99 -6.77 -4.83
N LEU A 16 0.18 -7.49 -4.05
CA LEU A 16 -0.63 -6.88 -2.98
C LEU A 16 0.23 -6.30 -1.84
N ILE A 17 1.35 -6.94 -1.51
CA ILE A 17 2.31 -6.42 -0.52
C ILE A 17 2.95 -5.12 -1.01
N GLU A 18 3.36 -5.05 -2.28
CA GLU A 18 3.91 -3.81 -2.83
C GLU A 18 2.85 -2.69 -2.89
N VAL A 19 1.58 -3.01 -3.13
CA VAL A 19 0.46 -2.06 -3.05
C VAL A 19 0.28 -1.55 -1.61
N ASP A 20 0.27 -2.42 -0.60
CA ASP A 20 0.14 -2.01 0.81
C ASP A 20 1.31 -1.13 1.26
N LYS A 21 2.53 -1.48 0.83
CA LYS A 21 3.74 -0.69 1.05
C LYS A 21 3.66 0.69 0.38
N ALA A 22 3.16 0.77 -0.84
CA ALA A 22 2.94 2.04 -1.53
C ALA A 22 1.93 2.92 -0.77
N ALA A 23 0.83 2.33 -0.27
CA ALA A 23 -0.16 3.05 0.52
C ALA A 23 0.42 3.59 1.83
N ALA A 24 1.20 2.77 2.55
CA ALA A 24 1.89 3.20 3.76
C ALA A 24 2.84 4.37 3.49
N TYR A 25 3.60 4.30 2.40
CA TYR A 25 4.52 5.35 2.00
C TYR A 25 3.81 6.64 1.58
N ALA A 26 2.67 6.52 0.88
CA ALA A 26 1.85 7.67 0.49
C ALA A 26 1.32 8.43 1.72
N VAL A 27 0.79 7.71 2.72
CA VAL A 27 0.36 8.32 4.01
C VAL A 27 1.52 8.94 4.76
N TRP A 28 2.69 8.30 4.76
CA TRP A 28 3.87 8.89 5.37
C TRP A 28 4.29 10.19 4.66
N LYS A 29 4.29 10.22 3.31
CA LYS A 29 4.61 11.43 2.54
C LYS A 29 3.62 12.56 2.85
N GLU A 30 2.32 12.26 2.91
CA GLU A 30 1.27 13.21 3.30
C GLU A 30 1.54 13.80 4.69
N ARG A 31 1.81 12.96 5.69
CA ARG A 31 2.11 13.40 7.06
C ARG A 31 3.38 14.24 7.18
N ASN A 32 4.35 14.00 6.32
CA ASN A 32 5.62 14.73 6.31
C ASN A 32 5.59 15.96 5.39
N GLY A 33 4.42 16.33 4.83
CA GLY A 33 4.27 17.47 3.92
C GLY A 33 4.99 17.29 2.58
N LYS A 34 5.38 16.07 2.23
CA LYS A 34 6.06 15.73 0.96
C LYS A 34 5.09 15.39 -0.17
N LEU A 35 3.80 15.27 0.14
CA LEU A 35 2.72 15.00 -0.80
C LEU A 35 1.46 15.73 -0.33
N ALA A 36 0.70 16.29 -1.27
CA ALA A 36 -0.54 17.00 -0.97
C ALA A 36 -1.63 16.06 -0.46
N THR A 37 -1.82 14.92 -1.13
CA THR A 37 -2.76 13.86 -0.74
C THR A 37 -2.24 12.48 -1.15
N ALA A 38 -2.36 11.49 -0.26
CA ALA A 38 -1.93 10.12 -0.50
C ALA A 38 -2.65 9.42 -1.69
N GLU A 39 -3.82 9.93 -2.06
CA GLU A 39 -4.68 9.49 -3.15
C GLU A 39 -4.08 9.79 -4.52
N LEU A 40 -3.11 10.70 -4.65
CA LEU A 40 -2.45 10.95 -5.94
C LEU A 40 -1.76 9.69 -6.49
N ASP A 41 -1.23 8.86 -5.60
CA ASP A 41 -0.60 7.58 -5.95
C ASP A 41 -1.64 6.50 -6.32
N SER A 42 -2.95 6.71 -6.09
CA SER A 42 -3.98 5.72 -6.42
C SER A 42 -4.16 5.54 -7.93
N SER A 43 -3.78 6.54 -8.72
CA SER A 43 -3.81 6.51 -10.19
C SER A 43 -2.90 5.44 -10.80
N ALA A 44 -1.91 4.95 -10.05
CA ALA A 44 -1.00 3.89 -10.48
C ALA A 44 -1.61 2.47 -10.36
N PHE A 45 -2.79 2.32 -9.76
CA PHE A 45 -3.42 1.04 -9.48
C PHE A 45 -4.81 0.93 -10.12
N THR A 46 -5.19 -0.27 -10.54
CA THR A 46 -6.51 -0.53 -11.14
C THR A 46 -7.14 -1.79 -10.55
N GLY A 47 -8.48 -1.86 -10.62
CA GLY A 47 -9.26 -3.01 -10.17
C GLY A 47 -8.96 -3.41 -8.72
N HIS A 48 -8.59 -4.67 -8.51
CA HIS A 48 -8.34 -5.22 -7.18
C HIS A 48 -7.19 -4.53 -6.42
N GLN A 49 -6.15 -4.09 -7.13
CA GLN A 49 -5.03 -3.37 -6.50
C GLN A 49 -5.47 -2.00 -5.97
N LEU A 50 -6.38 -1.32 -6.68
CA LEU A 50 -6.93 -0.05 -6.22
C LEU A 50 -7.76 -0.24 -4.94
N GLU A 51 -8.59 -1.28 -4.87
CA GLU A 51 -9.37 -1.58 -3.66
C GLU A 51 -8.47 -1.85 -2.45
N VAL A 52 -7.39 -2.61 -2.64
CA VAL A 52 -6.41 -2.90 -1.58
C VAL A 52 -5.67 -1.63 -1.17
N PHE A 53 -5.26 -0.80 -2.14
CA PHE A 53 -4.61 0.48 -1.88
C PHE A 53 -5.51 1.42 -1.05
N THR A 54 -6.77 1.59 -1.45
CA THR A 54 -7.72 2.45 -0.74
C THR A 54 -7.99 1.97 0.69
N LYS A 55 -8.16 0.65 0.89
CA LYS A 55 -8.30 0.06 2.24
C LYS A 55 -7.05 0.30 3.09
N ALA A 56 -5.86 0.14 2.51
CA ALA A 56 -4.59 0.37 3.19
C ALA A 56 -4.40 1.85 3.55
N LEU A 57 -4.75 2.80 2.67
CA LEU A 57 -4.73 4.22 2.98
C LEU A 57 -5.59 4.56 4.21
N ALA A 58 -6.82 4.06 4.26
CA ALA A 58 -7.71 4.27 5.40
C ALA A 58 -7.11 3.68 6.70
N LYS A 59 -6.53 2.48 6.62
CA LYS A 59 -5.85 1.82 7.75
C LYS A 59 -4.67 2.64 8.28
N TYR A 60 -3.80 3.14 7.39
CA TYR A 60 -2.60 3.87 7.80
C TYR A 60 -2.90 5.31 8.24
N ARG A 61 -3.99 5.92 7.75
CA ARG A 61 -4.47 7.22 8.25
C ARG A 61 -5.05 7.14 9.66
N ALA A 62 -5.73 6.05 9.98
CA ALA A 62 -6.35 5.84 11.30
C ALA A 62 -5.35 5.53 12.42
N ARG A 63 -4.08 5.26 12.10
CA ARG A 63 -3.00 4.95 13.06
C ARG A 63 -2.08 6.12 13.30
#